data_AF-A0A9E7L3E7-F1
#
_entry.id   AF-A0A9E7L3E7-F1
#
_cell.length_a   1.000
_cell.length_b   1.000
_cell.length_c   1.000
_cell.angle_alpha   90.00
_cell.angle_beta   90.00
_cell.angle_gamma   90.00
#
_symmetry.space_group_name_H-M   'P 1'
#
loop_
_entity.id
_entity.type
_entity.pdbx_description
1 polymer ?
#
loop_
_entity_poly.entity_id
_entity_poly.type
_entity_poly.pdbx_seq_one_letter_code
_entity_poly.pdbx_strand_id
1 'polypeptide(L)'
;MGNCQASEVATVVIQHPGGRVERLYWPTSAADVMKTNPGYHVALVSLYVSEEKQDGNSVRFTRVKLLKPKDVLLLGQVYRLITSQGPNLFFPLQVHLRLVIPHHLV
;
A
#
# COMPACT_ATOMS: atom_id res chain seq x y z
N MET A 1 5.42 -17.25 -32.08
CA MET A 1 6.06 -17.00 -30.78
C MET A 1 6.01 -15.51 -30.53
N GLY A 2 5.03 -15.05 -29.75
CA GLY A 2 4.82 -13.63 -29.50
C GLY A 2 4.17 -13.51 -28.14
N ASN A 3 4.98 -13.43 -27.10
CA ASN A 3 4.48 -13.07 -25.80
C ASN A 3 4.18 -11.57 -25.89
N CYS A 4 2.93 -11.23 -26.22
CA CYS A 4 2.39 -9.93 -25.87
C CYS A 4 2.42 -9.87 -24.34
N GLN A 5 3.55 -9.44 -23.78
CA GLN A 5 3.55 -8.91 -22.43
C GLN A 5 2.67 -7.68 -22.49
N ALA A 6 1.40 -7.84 -22.10
CA ALA A 6 0.50 -6.73 -21.89
C ALA A 6 1.23 -5.77 -20.96
N SER A 7 1.63 -4.62 -21.49
CA SER A 7 2.28 -3.57 -20.71
C SER A 7 1.30 -3.16 -19.62
N GLU A 8 1.48 -3.67 -18.40
CA GLU A 8 0.71 -3.25 -17.25
C GLU A 8 0.99 -1.76 -17.05
N VAL A 9 0.06 -0.93 -17.51
CA VAL A 9 0.12 0.51 -17.31
C VAL A 9 0.13 0.74 -15.80
N ALA A 10 1.21 1.34 -15.29
CA ALA A 10 1.33 1.65 -13.89
C ALA A 10 0.14 2.53 -13.47
N THR A 11 -0.61 2.09 -12.46
CA THR A 11 -1.76 2.82 -11.92
C THR A 11 -1.53 3.16 -10.47
N VAL A 12 -2.14 4.25 -9.99
CA VAL A 12 -2.33 4.47 -8.56
C VAL A 12 -3.39 3.46 -8.11
N VAL A 13 -3.06 2.63 -7.13
CA VAL A 13 -4.02 1.69 -6.53
C VAL A 13 -4.42 2.20 -5.16
N ILE A 14 -5.71 2.44 -4.92
CA ILE A 14 -6.25 2.85 -3.62
C ILE A 14 -7.17 1.75 -3.10
N GLN A 15 -6.82 1.15 -1.97
CA GLN A 15 -7.62 0.11 -1.32
C GLN A 15 -8.46 0.73 -0.21
N HIS A 16 -9.75 0.41 -0.22
CA HIS A 16 -10.73 0.85 0.77
C HIS A 16 -10.90 -0.21 1.86
N PRO A 17 -11.28 0.17 3.10
CA PRO A 17 -11.50 -0.77 4.21
C PRO A 17 -12.55 -1.85 3.94
N GLY A 18 -13.49 -1.61 3.01
CA GLY A 18 -14.50 -2.59 2.57
C GLY A 18 -14.03 -3.55 1.47
N GLY A 19 -12.73 -3.63 1.19
CA GLY A 19 -12.16 -4.49 0.15
C GLY A 19 -12.29 -3.94 -1.29
N ARG A 20 -13.01 -2.83 -1.48
CA ARG A 20 -13.06 -2.12 -2.76
C ARG A 20 -11.66 -1.62 -3.14
N VAL A 21 -11.33 -1.76 -4.42
CA VAL A 21 -10.09 -1.23 -5.01
C VAL A 21 -10.45 -0.19 -6.07
N GLU A 22 -9.82 0.97 -5.97
CA GLU A 22 -9.92 2.07 -6.92
C GLU A 22 -8.57 2.22 -7.65
N ARG A 23 -8.61 2.45 -8.96
CA ARG A 23 -7.42 2.60 -9.81
C ARG A 23 -7.48 3.93 -10.54
N LEU A 24 -6.44 4.74 -10.40
CA LEU A 24 -6.29 5.99 -11.14
C LEU A 24 -5.12 5.88 -12.11
N TYR A 25 -5.29 6.47 -13.29
CA TYR A 25 -4.29 6.46 -14.36
C TYR A 25 -3.50 7.78 -14.43
N TRP A 26 -3.67 8.65 -13.44
CA TRP A 26 -2.96 9.91 -13.30
C TRP A 26 -2.52 10.13 -11.83
N PRO A 27 -1.45 10.89 -11.59
CA PRO A 27 -1.08 11.31 -10.25
C PRO A 27 -2.17 12.18 -9.63
N THR A 28 -2.46 11.98 -8.34
CA THR A 28 -3.45 12.78 -7.60
C THR A 28 -2.93 13.14 -6.22
N SER A 29 -3.39 14.23 -5.62
CA SER A 29 -2.98 14.60 -4.26
C SER A 29 -3.72 13.76 -3.23
N ALA A 30 -3.07 13.50 -2.08
CA ALA A 30 -3.73 12.86 -0.95
C ALA A 30 -4.93 13.68 -0.46
N ALA A 31 -4.84 15.02 -0.51
CA ALA A 31 -5.97 15.90 -0.19
C ALA A 31 -7.19 15.65 -1.07
N ASP A 32 -7.02 15.47 -2.39
CA ASP A 32 -8.15 15.27 -3.29
C ASP A 32 -8.84 13.93 -3.05
N VAL A 33 -8.06 12.88 -2.74
CA VAL A 33 -8.61 11.59 -2.30
C VAL A 33 -9.33 11.71 -0.96
N MET A 34 -8.79 12.46 0.00
CA MET A 34 -9.42 12.67 1.31
C MET A 34 -10.73 13.46 1.19
N LYS A 35 -10.85 14.40 0.24
CA LYS A 35 -12.09 15.16 0.01
C LYS A 35 -13.25 14.26 -0.44
N THR A 36 -12.98 13.27 -1.30
CA THR A 36 -14.00 12.33 -1.78
C THR A 36 -14.24 11.17 -0.81
N ASN A 37 -13.39 11.03 0.21
CA ASN A 37 -13.47 9.98 1.23
C ASN A 37 -13.41 10.61 2.65
N PRO A 38 -14.46 11.34 3.06
CA PRO A 38 -14.47 12.01 4.37
C PRO A 38 -14.34 10.99 5.51
N GLY A 39 -13.58 11.34 6.55
CA GLY A 39 -13.27 10.44 7.66
C GLY A 39 -12.15 9.44 7.38
N TYR A 40 -11.47 9.53 6.24
CA TYR A 40 -10.33 8.69 5.89
C TYR A 40 -9.07 9.52 5.59
N HIS A 41 -7.92 8.93 5.92
CA HIS A 41 -6.60 9.37 5.50
C HIS A 41 -5.99 8.36 4.52
N VAL A 42 -5.02 8.82 3.72
CA VAL A 42 -4.32 7.98 2.76
C VAL A 42 -2.97 7.54 3.33
N ALA A 43 -2.65 6.26 3.23
CA ALA A 43 -1.33 5.73 3.56
C ALA A 43 -0.72 4.96 2.39
N LEU A 44 0.57 5.17 2.13
CA LEU A 44 1.37 4.38 1.19
C LEU A 44 1.78 3.06 1.84
N VAL A 45 1.64 1.96 1.10
CA VAL A 45 2.10 0.62 1.48
C VAL A 45 3.23 0.22 0.57
N SER A 46 4.42 0.00 1.14
CA SER A 46 5.61 -0.43 0.39
C SER A 46 6.13 -1.74 0.98
N LEU A 47 6.30 -2.75 0.12
CA LEU A 47 6.95 -4.00 0.48
C LEU A 47 8.46 -3.84 0.34
N TYR A 48 9.21 -4.25 1.36
CA TYR A 48 10.66 -4.40 1.27
C TYR A 48 11.04 -5.80 1.75
N VAL A 49 11.92 -6.46 1.00
CA VAL A 49 12.46 -7.77 1.36
C VAL A 49 13.82 -7.53 1.98
N SER A 50 14.04 -8.00 3.21
CA SER A 50 15.37 -8.02 3.79
C SER A 50 16.04 -9.32 3.41
N GLU A 51 17.15 -9.24 2.69
CA GLU A 51 18.02 -10.38 2.43
C GLU A 51 18.98 -10.54 3.63
N GLU A 52 18.53 -11.17 4.71
CA GLU A 52 19.48 -11.61 5.75
C GLU A 52 20.27 -12.81 5.21
N LYS A 53 21.55 -12.57 4.90
CA LYS A 53 22.54 -13.59 4.53
C LYS A 53 22.93 -14.40 5.78
N GLN A 54 22.06 -15.29 6.23
CA GLN A 54 22.34 -16.49 7.04
C GLN A 54 20.98 -17.16 7.31
N ASP A 55 20.82 -18.42 6.93
CA ASP A 55 19.58 -19.23 7.07
C ASP A 55 18.35 -18.83 6.23
N GLY A 56 18.45 -18.89 4.89
CA GLY A 56 17.38 -19.30 3.96
C GLY A 56 15.97 -18.66 4.03
N ASN A 57 15.73 -17.68 4.89
CA ASN A 57 14.41 -17.20 5.27
C ASN A 57 14.34 -15.70 4.97
N SER A 58 13.87 -15.36 3.76
CA SER A 58 13.65 -13.96 3.40
C SER A 58 12.49 -13.40 4.23
N VAL A 59 12.75 -12.40 5.06
CA VAL A 59 11.68 -11.71 5.78
C VAL A 59 11.13 -10.61 4.87
N ARG A 60 9.83 -10.70 4.55
CA ARG A 60 9.10 -9.65 3.85
C ARG A 60 8.54 -8.69 4.89
N PHE A 61 8.93 -7.44 4.75
CA PHE A 61 8.44 -6.38 5.61
C PHE A 61 7.52 -5.46 4.81
N THR A 62 6.47 -5.00 5.48
CA THR A 62 5.57 -3.99 4.92
C THR A 62 5.79 -2.68 5.66
N ARG A 63 6.23 -1.64 4.94
CA ARG A 63 6.28 -0.27 5.48
C ARG A 63 4.99 0.45 5.11
N VAL A 64 4.36 1.05 6.12
CA VAL A 64 3.19 1.91 5.95
C VAL A 64 3.58 3.34 6.28
N LYS A 65 3.30 4.28 5.38
CA LYS A 65 3.53 5.71 5.58
C LYS A 65 2.23 6.47 5.41
N LEU A 66 1.73 7.08 6.50
CA LEU A 66 0.62 8.02 6.42
C LEU A 66 1.05 9.25 5.60
N LEU A 67 0.25 9.63 4.61
CA LEU A 67 0.54 10.74 3.73
C LEU A 67 0.03 12.05 4.30
N LYS A 68 0.79 13.13 4.07
CA LYS A 68 0.30 14.48 4.30
C LYS A 68 -0.66 14.87 3.17
N PRO A 69 -1.61 15.79 3.39
CA PRO A 69 -2.52 16.25 2.33
C PRO A 69 -1.82 16.74 1.05
N LYS A 70 -0.60 17.29 1.18
CA LYS A 70 0.20 17.79 0.06
C LYS A 70 0.98 16.70 -0.70
N ASP A 71 1.06 15.48 -0.17
CA ASP A 71 1.76 14.39 -0.82
C ASP A 71 0.97 13.91 -2.05
N VAL A 72 1.68 13.48 -3.08
CA VAL A 72 1.11 12.99 -4.34
C VAL A 72 1.14 11.46 -4.38
N LEU A 73 0.05 10.86 -4.83
CA LEU A 73 -0.06 9.44 -5.14
C LEU A 73 0.55 9.19 -6.52
N LEU A 74 1.60 8.38 -6.55
CA LEU A 74 2.39 8.06 -7.73
C LEU A 74 1.88 6.77 -8.38
N LEU A 75 1.99 6.71 -9.71
CA LEU A 75 1.65 5.52 -10.48
C LEU A 75 2.54 4.34 -10.08
N GLY A 76 1.95 3.14 -10.06
CA GLY A 76 2.63 1.91 -9.69
C GLY A 76 2.77 1.71 -8.17
N GLN A 77 2.17 2.59 -7.36
CA GLN A 77 2.18 2.47 -5.91
C GLN A 77 0.81 2.07 -5.36
N VAL A 78 0.83 1.40 -4.20
CA VAL A 78 -0.37 0.93 -3.51
C VAL A 78 -0.62 1.79 -2.28
N TYR A 79 -1.83 2.32 -2.18
CA TYR A 79 -2.31 3.16 -1.11
C TYR A 79 -3.51 2.52 -0.42
N ARG A 80 -3.69 2.83 0.87
CA ARG A 80 -4.84 2.40 1.68
C ARG A 80 -5.53 3.59 2.31
N LEU A 81 -6.86 3.56 2.33
CA LEU A 81 -7.65 4.45 3.17
C LEU A 81 -7.70 3.91 4.60
N ILE A 82 -7.36 4.76 5.56
CA ILE A 82 -7.35 4.46 6.99
C ILE A 82 -8.32 5.41 7.66
N THR A 83 -9.28 4.88 8.42
CA THR A 83 -10.27 5.74 9.10
C THR A 83 -9.61 6.63 10.14
N SER A 84 -10.13 7.84 10.34
CA SER A 84 -9.75 8.78 11.39
C SER A 84 -10.56 8.62 12.68
N GLN A 85 -11.64 7.82 12.65
CA GLN A 85 -12.57 7.63 13.77
C GLN A 85 -12.80 6.13 14.03
N GLY A 86 -12.25 5.63 15.13
CA GLY A 86 -12.51 4.28 15.62
C GLY A 86 -11.51 3.87 16.71
N PRO A 87 -11.88 2.98 17.64
CA PRO A 87 -10.99 2.48 18.70
C PRO A 87 -9.74 1.74 18.16
N ASN A 88 -9.70 1.49 16.85
CA ASN A 88 -8.56 0.87 16.16
C ASN A 88 -7.48 1.87 15.71
N LEU A 89 -7.65 3.18 15.94
CA LEU A 89 -6.68 4.22 15.55
C LEU A 89 -5.39 4.29 16.39
N PHE A 90 -5.23 3.40 17.36
CA PHE A 90 -3.98 3.29 18.10
C PHE A 90 -3.58 1.84 18.38
N PHE A 91 -3.84 0.91 17.44
CA PHE A 91 -2.84 -0.13 17.24
C PHE A 91 -1.69 0.58 16.52
N PRO A 92 -0.50 0.64 17.13
CA PRO A 92 0.47 1.67 16.80
C PRO A 92 0.80 1.58 15.31
N LEU A 93 1.14 2.74 14.74
CA LEU A 93 1.92 2.89 13.50
C LEU A 93 3.33 2.22 13.60
N GLN A 94 3.42 1.09 14.32
CA GLN A 94 4.57 0.27 14.64
C GLN A 94 4.23 -1.23 14.52
N VAL A 95 3.49 -1.63 13.49
CA VAL A 95 3.71 -2.95 12.91
C VAL A 95 4.62 -2.69 11.71
N HIS A 96 5.95 -2.71 11.84
CA HIS A 96 6.72 -3.96 11.81
C HIS A 96 5.84 -5.20 11.60
N LEU A 97 5.01 -5.18 10.55
CA LEU A 97 4.34 -6.35 10.05
C LEU A 97 5.45 -7.17 9.37
N ARG A 98 6.18 -7.93 10.19
CA ARG A 98 6.93 -9.10 9.72
C ARG A 98 5.88 -10.05 9.20
N LEU A 99 5.48 -9.87 7.95
CA LEU A 99 4.74 -10.91 7.25
C LEU A 99 5.79 -11.94 6.86
N VAL A 100 6.11 -12.84 7.79
CA VAL A 100 6.83 -14.08 7.46
C VAL A 100 5.86 -14.86 6.58
N ILE A 101 5.99 -14.70 5.26
CA ILE A 101 5.25 -15.54 4.32
C ILE A 101 5.94 -16.90 4.36
N PRO A 102 5.31 -17.96 4.89
CA PRO A 102 5.91 -19.28 4.88
C PRO A 102 6.12 -19.74 3.44
N HIS A 103 7.24 -20.42 3.23
CA HIS A 103 7.87 -20.76 1.95
C HIS A 103 7.08 -21.74 1.05
N HIS A 104 5.76 -21.88 1.25
CA HIS A 104 4.95 -22.95 0.66
C HIS A 104 3.83 -22.48 -0.30
N LEU A 105 3.79 -21.19 -0.65
CA LEU A 105 2.96 -20.67 -1.75
C LEU A 105 3.87 -20.03 -2.82
N VAL A 106 4.46 -20.87 -3.66
CA VAL A 106 4.92 -20.55 -5.02
C VAL A 106 4.32 -21.58 -5.94
#